data_AF-A0A433RQI2-F1
#
_entry.id   AF-A0A433RQI2-F1
#
_cell.length_a   1.000
_cell.length_b   1.000
_cell.length_c   1.000
_cell.angle_alpha   90.00
_cell.angle_beta   90.00
_cell.angle_gamma   90.00
#
_symmetry.space_group_name_H-M   'P 1'
#
loop_
_entity.id
_entity.type
_entity.pdbx_description
1 polymer ?
#
loop_
_entity_poly.entity_id
_entity_poly.type
_entity_poly.pdbx_seq_one_letter_code
_entity_poly.pdbx_strand_id
1 'polypeptide(L)'
;MKKLIAATALITLAASSISTPVQAASYKVVKGKLVNAKTGKIVTKTTVFKKQLYKKGVLAKGTVLYKNTLYVKGSIPKNYTLYKGILYAKGKKHQGVNTYKNKLYVDGIVFESNALFVHDEKLHQGEPLYPGMKEYKGILYSDGYPYTGVDGQHYYHNGRDIYNGMLSDAMVTVSYTDEQSAVVRISGIPSAIKYPSASTIISMQGSPATWKIEPGAGQLGDLVFTFTGIQSNGSFNVTISSLFYGEGRGALHFNNKTFSFKSLLQLKSNSDFNQLLHDVEKLKQVEADQGKWFTTENDALTARAIRYESLFGKNGTTAQSNPSLYYAAHQLNNELKVLKKKYDDKYFK
;
A
#
# COMPACT_ATOMS: atom_id res chain seq x y z
N MET A 1 1.51 40.29 29.45
CA MET A 1 2.73 41.07 29.75
C MET A 1 3.88 40.13 30.15
N LYS A 2 4.75 39.76 29.21
CA LYS A 2 6.10 39.25 29.48
C LYS A 2 7.01 39.79 28.36
N LYS A 3 7.88 40.74 28.71
CA LYS A 3 8.80 41.41 27.77
C LYS A 3 10.04 40.54 27.61
N LEU A 4 10.29 40.06 26.40
CA LEU A 4 11.58 39.48 26.00
C LEU A 4 12.40 40.59 25.36
N ILE A 5 13.48 40.99 26.04
CA ILE A 5 14.50 41.91 25.54
C ILE A 5 15.54 41.04 24.83
N ALA A 6 15.53 41.03 23.50
CA ALA A 6 16.57 40.40 22.70
C ALA A 6 17.62 41.45 22.34
N ALA A 7 18.84 41.28 22.86
CA ALA A 7 19.98 42.14 22.57
C ALA A 7 20.55 41.80 21.19
N THR A 8 20.53 42.79 20.28
CA THR A 8 21.08 42.69 18.93
C THR A 8 22.58 42.99 18.97
N ALA A 9 23.42 41.95 18.88
CA ALA A 9 24.86 42.11 18.69
C ALA A 9 25.16 42.33 17.20
N LEU A 10 25.56 43.54 16.83
CA LEU A 10 26.10 43.86 15.50
C LEU A 10 27.54 43.34 15.41
N ILE A 11 27.74 42.25 14.67
CA ILE A 11 29.07 41.75 14.29
C ILE A 11 29.38 42.34 12.91
N THR A 12 30.26 43.33 12.87
CA THR A 12 30.86 43.86 11.63
C THR A 12 31.89 42.85 11.11
N LEU A 13 31.49 42.05 10.12
CA LEU A 13 32.39 41.18 9.36
C LEU A 13 33.18 42.04 8.35
N ALA A 14 34.48 42.19 8.61
CA ALA A 14 35.41 42.75 7.62
C ALA A 14 35.52 41.78 6.42
N ALA A 15 35.07 42.23 5.25
CA ALA A 15 35.19 41.48 4.01
C ALA A 15 36.63 41.54 3.51
N SER A 16 37.47 40.58 3.91
CA SER A 16 38.74 40.32 3.24
C SER A 16 38.48 39.71 1.87
N SER A 17 38.70 40.48 0.80
CA SER A 17 38.68 40.00 -0.58
C SER A 17 39.88 39.07 -0.82
N ILE A 18 39.68 37.79 -0.55
CA ILE A 18 40.64 36.75 -0.94
C ILE A 18 40.60 36.69 -2.47
N SER A 19 41.57 37.33 -3.14
CA SER A 19 41.80 37.11 -4.56
C SER A 19 42.25 35.66 -4.74
N THR A 20 41.33 34.77 -5.12
CA THR A 20 41.71 33.41 -5.50
C THR A 20 42.66 33.52 -6.69
N PRO A 21 43.88 32.95 -6.63
CA PRO A 21 44.80 32.99 -7.75
C PRO A 21 44.11 32.39 -8.97
N VAL A 22 44.00 33.17 -10.04
CA VAL A 22 43.50 32.71 -11.34
C VAL A 22 44.39 31.55 -11.77
N GLN A 23 43.90 30.32 -11.64
CA GLN A 23 44.65 29.14 -11.96
C GLN A 23 44.88 29.12 -13.47
N ALA A 24 46.12 29.41 -13.89
CA ALA A 24 46.51 29.47 -15.29
C ALA A 24 46.07 28.19 -16.01
N ALA A 25 45.38 28.34 -17.15
CA ALA A 25 44.93 27.21 -17.95
C ALA A 25 46.13 26.33 -18.30
N SER A 26 46.13 25.07 -17.84
CA SER A 26 47.24 24.13 -18.01
C SER A 26 47.49 23.73 -19.47
N TYR A 27 46.53 23.99 -20.35
CA TYR A 27 46.59 23.67 -21.78
C TYR A 27 46.08 24.82 -22.65
N LYS A 28 46.57 24.89 -23.89
CA LYS A 28 46.06 25.76 -24.96
C LYS A 28 46.04 25.03 -26.29
N VAL A 29 45.29 25.54 -27.27
CA VAL A 29 45.24 24.99 -28.63
C VAL A 29 46.07 25.88 -29.54
N VAL A 30 47.08 25.33 -30.21
CA VAL A 30 47.97 26.02 -31.15
C VAL A 30 47.97 25.26 -32.46
N LYS A 31 47.60 25.92 -33.56
CA LYS A 31 47.52 25.30 -34.91
C LYS A 31 46.71 23.99 -34.91
N GLY A 32 45.58 23.97 -34.19
CA GLY A 32 44.71 22.79 -34.06
C GLY A 32 45.22 21.68 -33.14
N LYS A 33 46.38 21.85 -32.48
CA LYS A 33 46.95 20.89 -31.53
C LYS A 33 46.84 21.36 -30.09
N LEU A 34 46.45 20.48 -29.18
CA LEU A 34 46.47 20.70 -27.74
C LEU A 34 47.91 20.58 -27.22
N VAL A 35 48.42 21.66 -26.64
CA VAL A 35 49.76 21.75 -26.08
C VAL A 35 49.69 22.14 -24.60
N ASN A 36 50.69 21.74 -23.82
CA ASN A 36 50.88 22.26 -22.47
C ASN A 36 51.16 23.76 -22.55
N ALA A 37 50.43 24.56 -21.77
CA ALA A 37 50.49 26.02 -21.87
C ALA A 37 51.87 26.59 -21.48
N LYS A 38 52.57 25.93 -20.54
CA LYS A 38 53.90 26.35 -20.05
C LYS A 38 55.03 25.88 -20.97
N THR A 39 55.02 24.62 -21.40
CA THR A 39 56.16 24.04 -22.12
C THR A 39 56.02 24.07 -23.64
N GLY A 40 54.83 24.35 -24.18
CA GLY A 40 54.55 24.29 -25.62
C GLY A 40 54.56 22.87 -26.22
N LYS A 41 54.91 21.84 -25.42
CA LYS A 41 54.95 20.44 -25.87
C LYS A 41 53.53 19.91 -26.12
N ILE A 42 53.37 19.12 -27.18
CA ILE A 42 52.10 18.47 -27.54
C ILE A 42 51.67 17.51 -26.43
N VAL A 43 50.40 17.55 -26.05
CA VAL A 43 49.85 16.64 -25.03
C VAL A 43 49.73 15.24 -25.63
N THR A 44 50.50 14.27 -25.14
CA THR A 44 50.50 12.90 -25.69
C THR A 44 49.33 12.04 -25.20
N LYS A 45 48.84 12.30 -23.98
CA LYS A 45 47.71 11.58 -23.37
C LYS A 45 46.35 12.07 -23.90
N THR A 46 45.35 11.18 -23.85
CA THR A 46 43.96 11.56 -24.16
C THR A 46 43.43 12.55 -23.11
N THR A 47 42.99 13.73 -23.55
CA THR A 47 42.62 14.84 -22.65
C THR A 47 41.36 15.53 -23.14
N VAL A 48 40.49 15.92 -22.20
CA VAL A 48 39.33 16.78 -22.49
C VAL A 48 39.71 18.22 -22.17
N PHE A 49 39.55 19.11 -23.15
CA PHE A 49 39.78 20.54 -23.00
C PHE A 49 38.61 21.30 -23.65
N LYS A 50 38.01 22.25 -22.92
CA LYS A 50 36.84 23.02 -23.39
C LYS A 50 35.73 22.15 -24.01
N LYS A 51 35.37 21.05 -23.33
CA LYS A 51 34.37 20.04 -23.77
C LYS A 51 34.72 19.30 -25.08
N GLN A 52 35.96 19.41 -25.55
CA GLN A 52 36.48 18.67 -26.70
C GLN A 52 37.49 17.61 -26.28
N LEU A 53 37.45 16.44 -26.93
CA LEU A 53 38.36 15.34 -26.69
C LEU A 53 39.54 15.40 -27.66
N TYR A 54 40.75 15.42 -27.12
CA TYR A 54 42.00 15.36 -27.88
C TYR A 54 42.71 14.02 -27.62
N LYS A 55 43.20 13.37 -28.67
CA LYS A 55 44.03 12.16 -28.63
C LYS A 55 45.39 12.46 -29.24
N LYS A 56 46.47 12.23 -28.49
CA LYS A 56 47.84 12.61 -28.89
C LYS A 56 47.93 14.07 -29.37
N GLY A 57 47.20 14.95 -28.68
CA GLY A 57 47.22 16.38 -28.91
C GLY A 57 46.47 16.84 -30.15
N VAL A 58 45.76 15.96 -30.86
CA VAL A 58 44.91 16.33 -32.00
C VAL A 58 43.46 16.07 -31.63
N LEU A 59 42.53 16.89 -32.12
CA LEU A 59 41.10 16.68 -31.93
C LEU A 59 40.73 15.24 -32.35
N ALA A 60 40.05 14.51 -31.49
CA ALA A 60 39.74 13.11 -31.73
C ALA A 60 38.88 12.95 -33.01
N LYS A 61 39.30 12.05 -33.89
CA LYS A 61 38.55 11.71 -35.11
C LYS A 61 37.58 10.55 -34.82
N GLY A 62 36.48 10.49 -35.56
CA GLY A 62 35.47 9.43 -35.42
C GLY A 62 34.66 9.53 -34.13
N THR A 63 34.13 8.40 -33.67
CA THR A 63 33.31 8.30 -32.45
C THR A 63 34.10 7.58 -31.36
N VAL A 64 34.27 8.22 -30.20
CA VAL A 64 35.09 7.72 -29.10
C VAL A 64 34.32 7.84 -27.79
N LEU A 65 34.23 6.73 -27.05
CA LEU A 65 33.77 6.75 -25.67
C LEU A 65 34.98 6.98 -24.76
N TYR A 66 34.97 8.08 -24.00
CA TYR A 66 36.02 8.41 -23.05
C TYR A 66 35.41 8.82 -21.71
N LYS A 67 35.78 8.11 -20.63
CA LYS A 67 35.24 8.33 -19.27
C LYS A 67 33.70 8.43 -19.27
N ASN A 68 33.04 7.42 -19.85
CA ASN A 68 31.58 7.33 -19.98
C ASN A 68 30.91 8.49 -20.74
N THR A 69 31.69 9.32 -21.45
CA THR A 69 31.18 10.38 -22.32
C THR A 69 31.51 10.05 -23.77
N LEU A 70 30.49 10.01 -24.62
CA LEU A 70 30.62 9.82 -26.06
C LEU A 70 31.01 11.14 -26.72
N TYR A 71 32.06 11.10 -27.52
CA TYR A 71 32.52 12.19 -28.37
C TYR A 71 32.40 11.77 -29.83
N VAL A 72 31.82 12.63 -30.66
CA VAL A 72 31.75 12.49 -32.12
C VAL A 72 32.58 13.61 -32.73
N LYS A 73 33.60 13.25 -33.51
CA LYS A 73 34.59 14.19 -34.08
C LYS A 73 35.16 15.13 -33.00
N GLY A 74 35.46 14.56 -31.84
CA GLY A 74 36.06 15.25 -30.71
C GLY A 74 35.12 16.18 -29.94
N SER A 75 33.83 16.25 -30.27
CA SER A 75 32.85 17.06 -29.53
C SER A 75 31.74 16.19 -28.95
N ILE A 76 31.10 16.63 -27.85
CA ILE A 76 29.92 15.97 -27.30
C ILE A 76 28.77 16.12 -28.32
N PRO A 77 28.14 15.03 -28.78
CA PRO A 77 27.03 15.13 -29.73
C PRO A 77 25.84 15.84 -29.09
N LYS A 78 25.18 16.73 -29.85
CA LYS A 78 24.00 17.47 -29.37
C LYS A 78 22.74 16.61 -29.32
N ASN A 79 22.60 15.69 -30.27
CA ASN A 79 21.44 14.83 -30.47
C ASN A 79 21.75 13.39 -30.09
N TYR A 80 20.74 12.52 -30.20
CA TYR A 80 20.89 11.08 -30.07
C TYR A 80 21.94 10.52 -31.03
N THR A 81 22.84 9.69 -30.51
CA THR A 81 23.90 9.04 -31.27
C THR A 81 23.99 7.58 -30.88
N LEU A 82 23.98 6.68 -31.87
CA LEU A 82 24.22 5.27 -31.65
C LEU A 82 25.72 4.97 -31.68
N TYR A 83 26.22 4.30 -30.65
CA TYR A 83 27.60 3.82 -30.59
C TYR A 83 27.64 2.41 -30.03
N LYS A 84 28.12 1.46 -30.84
CA LYS A 84 28.20 0.03 -30.49
C LYS A 84 26.87 -0.52 -29.96
N GLY A 85 25.76 -0.20 -30.61
CA GLY A 85 24.43 -0.66 -30.23
C GLY A 85 23.80 0.06 -29.03
N ILE A 86 24.50 0.99 -28.38
CA ILE A 86 23.99 1.78 -27.25
C ILE A 86 23.59 3.17 -27.72
N LEU A 87 22.39 3.63 -27.35
CA LEU A 87 21.92 4.98 -27.61
C LEU A 87 22.48 5.96 -26.58
N TYR A 88 23.10 7.04 -27.04
CA TYR A 88 23.62 8.12 -26.21
C TYR A 88 22.84 9.41 -26.47
N ALA A 89 22.55 10.16 -25.41
CA ALA A 89 21.96 11.50 -25.43
C ALA A 89 22.94 12.49 -24.82
N LYS A 90 23.29 13.56 -25.55
CA LYS A 90 24.21 14.61 -25.05
C LYS A 90 25.54 14.04 -24.51
N GLY A 91 26.05 13.00 -25.17
CA GLY A 91 27.28 12.29 -24.80
C GLY A 91 27.15 11.29 -23.65
N LYS A 92 26.02 11.16 -22.97
CA LYS A 92 25.82 10.15 -21.92
C LYS A 92 24.97 9.01 -22.45
N LYS A 93 25.11 7.81 -21.89
CA LYS A 93 24.18 6.71 -22.16
C LYS A 93 22.75 7.21 -21.88
N HIS A 94 21.84 6.99 -22.82
CA HIS A 94 20.45 7.42 -22.66
C HIS A 94 19.82 6.70 -21.45
N GLN A 95 18.98 7.42 -20.70
CA GLN A 95 18.15 6.91 -19.61
C GLN A 95 16.72 7.26 -19.96
N GLY A 96 15.79 6.32 -19.83
CA GLY A 96 14.43 6.47 -20.33
C GLY A 96 14.12 5.61 -21.56
N VAL A 97 12.92 5.85 -22.10
CA VAL A 97 12.37 5.19 -23.28
C VAL A 97 12.41 6.16 -24.47
N ASN A 98 12.96 5.73 -25.60
CA ASN A 98 13.00 6.56 -26.81
C ASN A 98 13.09 5.71 -28.09
N THR A 99 12.39 6.08 -29.15
CA THR A 99 12.59 5.50 -30.48
C THR A 99 13.68 6.24 -31.26
N TYR A 100 14.67 5.51 -31.77
CA TYR A 100 15.72 6.07 -32.63
C TYR A 100 15.96 5.18 -33.85
N LYS A 101 15.80 5.75 -35.05
CA LYS A 101 15.92 5.02 -36.34
C LYS A 101 15.07 3.73 -36.35
N ASN A 102 13.79 3.87 -36.03
CA ASN A 102 12.78 2.80 -36.00
C ASN A 102 13.09 1.63 -35.05
N LYS A 103 13.98 1.86 -34.07
CA LYS A 103 14.27 0.90 -33.00
C LYS A 103 13.98 1.56 -31.67
N LEU A 104 13.26 0.86 -30.81
CA LEU A 104 13.03 1.27 -29.43
C LEU A 104 14.31 1.07 -28.62
N TYR A 105 14.60 2.01 -27.73
CA TYR A 105 15.66 1.87 -26.74
C TYR A 105 15.09 2.14 -25.35
N VAL A 106 15.42 1.26 -24.40
CA VAL A 106 15.14 1.42 -22.97
C VAL A 106 16.48 1.50 -22.25
N ASP A 107 16.71 2.61 -21.57
CA ASP A 107 18.00 2.93 -20.94
C ASP A 107 19.18 2.73 -21.89
N GLY A 108 18.99 3.18 -23.12
CA GLY A 108 19.99 3.15 -24.19
C GLY A 108 20.29 1.77 -24.75
N ILE A 109 19.59 0.71 -24.35
CA ILE A 109 19.72 -0.65 -24.91
C ILE A 109 18.56 -0.89 -25.87
N VAL A 110 18.83 -1.51 -27.03
CA VAL A 110 17.79 -1.84 -28.00
C VAL A 110 16.73 -2.76 -27.37
N PHE A 111 15.47 -2.45 -27.60
CA PHE A 111 14.31 -3.19 -27.12
C PHE A 111 13.36 -3.48 -28.28
N GLU A 112 12.49 -4.47 -28.13
CA GLU A 112 11.51 -4.83 -29.16
C GLU A 112 10.42 -3.76 -29.29
N SER A 113 10.22 -3.21 -30.50
CA SER A 113 9.41 -2.00 -30.72
C SER A 113 7.93 -2.11 -30.34
N ASN A 114 7.37 -3.31 -30.20
CA ASN A 114 5.95 -3.53 -29.86
C ASN A 114 5.76 -4.34 -28.57
N ALA A 115 6.83 -4.61 -27.83
CA ALA A 115 6.74 -5.38 -26.60
C ALA A 115 6.08 -4.54 -25.48
N LEU A 116 5.35 -5.23 -24.60
CA LEU A 116 4.90 -4.68 -23.33
C LEU A 116 6.02 -4.79 -22.30
N PHE A 117 6.35 -3.67 -21.66
CA PHE A 117 7.35 -3.63 -20.61
C PHE A 117 7.05 -2.53 -19.59
N VAL A 118 7.64 -2.69 -18.40
CA VAL A 118 7.53 -1.70 -17.32
C VAL A 118 8.85 -0.94 -17.21
N HIS A 119 8.76 0.38 -17.21
CA HIS A 119 9.89 1.28 -16.95
C HIS A 119 9.40 2.42 -16.05
N ASP A 120 10.14 2.73 -14.99
CA ASP A 120 9.75 3.71 -13.97
C ASP A 120 8.31 3.53 -13.47
N GLU A 121 7.94 2.28 -13.14
CA GLU A 121 6.61 1.87 -12.65
C GLU A 121 5.45 2.10 -13.64
N LYS A 122 5.76 2.41 -14.91
CA LYS A 122 4.76 2.63 -15.95
C LYS A 122 4.79 1.53 -17.00
N LEU A 123 3.62 1.12 -17.48
CA LEU A 123 3.48 0.16 -18.57
C LEU A 123 3.55 0.88 -19.92
N HIS A 124 4.48 0.44 -20.76
CA HIS A 124 4.69 0.92 -22.12
C HIS A 124 4.32 -0.15 -23.14
N GLN A 125 3.91 0.29 -24.34
CA GLN A 125 3.87 -0.54 -25.55
C GLN A 125 4.60 0.20 -26.65
N GLY A 126 5.85 -0.20 -26.88
CA GLY A 126 6.77 0.61 -27.66
C GLY A 126 7.31 1.81 -26.87
N GLU A 127 7.42 2.96 -27.51
CA GLU A 127 7.78 4.21 -26.84
C GLU A 127 6.67 4.81 -25.95
N PRO A 128 5.40 4.91 -26.41
CA PRO A 128 4.35 5.50 -25.59
C PRO A 128 3.94 4.62 -24.41
N LEU A 129 3.22 5.22 -23.47
CA LEU A 129 2.48 4.50 -22.45
C LEU A 129 1.42 3.62 -23.10
N TYR A 130 1.15 2.47 -22.49
CA TYR A 130 0.09 1.58 -22.95
C TYR A 130 -1.28 2.26 -22.76
N PRO A 131 -2.10 2.42 -23.80
CA PRO A 131 -3.42 3.03 -23.68
C PRO A 131 -4.44 2.02 -23.11
N GLY A 132 -5.35 2.49 -22.25
CA GLY A 132 -6.42 1.69 -21.67
C GLY A 132 -5.99 0.79 -20.52
N MET A 133 -6.80 -0.24 -20.23
CA MET A 133 -6.62 -1.14 -19.08
C MET A 133 -5.86 -2.41 -19.48
N LYS A 134 -4.85 -2.79 -18.69
CA LYS A 134 -4.11 -4.04 -18.91
C LYS A 134 -3.47 -4.57 -17.64
N GLU A 135 -3.72 -5.85 -17.35
CA GLU A 135 -2.92 -6.58 -16.37
C GLU A 135 -1.60 -7.05 -16.99
N TYR A 136 -0.49 -6.71 -16.33
CA TYR A 136 0.85 -7.13 -16.73
C TYR A 136 1.66 -7.53 -15.48
N LYS A 137 2.04 -8.81 -15.41
CA LYS A 137 2.79 -9.40 -14.28
C LYS A 137 2.10 -9.17 -12.92
N GLY A 138 0.78 -9.35 -12.86
CA GLY A 138 -0.02 -9.24 -11.63
C GLY A 138 -0.27 -7.81 -11.15
N ILE A 139 -0.01 -6.81 -12.00
CA ILE A 139 -0.32 -5.39 -11.74
C ILE A 139 -1.27 -4.91 -12.85
N LEU A 140 -2.42 -4.37 -12.47
CA LEU A 140 -3.36 -3.71 -13.37
C LEU A 140 -2.92 -2.27 -13.63
N TYR A 141 -2.79 -1.91 -14.90
CA TYR A 141 -2.47 -0.56 -15.35
C TYR A 141 -3.67 0.07 -16.06
N SER A 142 -3.79 1.39 -15.96
CA SER A 142 -4.72 2.23 -16.71
C SER A 142 -3.93 3.37 -17.36
N ASP A 143 -3.97 3.46 -18.69
CA ASP A 143 -3.22 4.45 -19.48
C ASP A 143 -1.72 4.49 -19.12
N GLY A 144 -1.16 3.30 -18.85
CA GLY A 144 0.24 3.07 -18.51
C GLY A 144 0.60 3.32 -17.05
N TYR A 145 -0.33 3.75 -16.20
CA TYR A 145 -0.09 3.96 -14.76
C TYR A 145 -0.70 2.84 -13.91
N PRO A 146 -0.09 2.46 -12.76
CA PRO A 146 -0.70 1.50 -11.85
C PRO A 146 -2.10 1.95 -11.41
N TYR A 147 -3.10 1.10 -11.63
CA TYR A 147 -4.50 1.45 -11.45
C TYR A 147 -4.90 1.48 -9.97
N THR A 148 -5.64 2.49 -9.55
CA THR A 148 -6.28 2.51 -8.22
C THR A 148 -7.76 2.82 -8.39
N GLY A 149 -8.61 1.85 -8.09
CA GLY A 149 -10.04 1.93 -8.34
C GLY A 149 -10.70 0.58 -8.47
N VAL A 150 -11.96 0.59 -8.89
CA VAL A 150 -12.81 -0.57 -9.10
C VAL A 150 -12.81 -0.95 -10.58
N ASP A 151 -12.45 -2.19 -10.86
CA ASP A 151 -12.64 -2.82 -12.17
C ASP A 151 -13.42 -4.14 -11.98
N GLY A 152 -14.62 -4.19 -12.56
CA GLY A 152 -15.59 -5.25 -12.28
C GLY A 152 -16.00 -5.29 -10.81
N GLN A 153 -15.69 -6.41 -10.14
CA GLN A 153 -15.92 -6.61 -8.70
C GLN A 153 -14.64 -6.42 -7.87
N HIS A 154 -13.51 -6.08 -8.49
CA HIS A 154 -12.23 -6.01 -7.79
C HIS A 154 -11.87 -4.57 -7.48
N TYR A 155 -11.28 -4.34 -6.31
CA TYR A 155 -10.67 -3.06 -5.95
C TYR A 155 -9.15 -3.19 -5.97
N TYR A 156 -8.55 -2.36 -6.81
CA TYR A 156 -7.11 -2.29 -6.99
C TYR A 156 -6.52 -1.09 -6.27
N HIS A 157 -5.32 -1.27 -5.73
CA HIS A 157 -4.50 -0.19 -5.18
C HIS A 157 -3.07 -0.29 -5.72
N ASN A 158 -2.59 0.75 -6.39
CA ASN A 158 -1.32 0.76 -7.12
C ASN A 158 -1.17 -0.48 -8.03
N GLY A 159 -2.25 -0.81 -8.73
CA GLY A 159 -2.42 -1.92 -9.65
C GLY A 159 -2.51 -3.30 -9.01
N ARG A 160 -2.37 -3.44 -7.69
CA ARG A 160 -2.55 -4.72 -6.99
C ARG A 160 -4.00 -4.91 -6.63
N ASP A 161 -4.57 -6.08 -6.96
CA ASP A 161 -5.87 -6.48 -6.43
C ASP A 161 -5.75 -6.67 -4.91
N ILE A 162 -6.50 -5.87 -4.15
CA ILE A 162 -6.50 -5.95 -2.69
C ILE A 162 -7.85 -6.40 -2.13
N TYR A 163 -8.89 -6.50 -2.97
CA TYR A 163 -10.22 -6.90 -2.54
C TYR A 163 -11.08 -7.34 -3.73
N ASN A 164 -11.65 -8.54 -3.66
CA ASN A 164 -12.40 -9.18 -4.74
C ASN A 164 -13.90 -8.81 -4.80
N GLY A 165 -14.35 -7.82 -4.02
CA GLY A 165 -15.75 -7.40 -4.01
C GLY A 165 -16.71 -8.35 -3.31
N MET A 166 -16.21 -9.41 -2.67
CA MET A 166 -17.07 -10.38 -2.01
C MET A 166 -17.21 -10.07 -0.52
N LEU A 167 -18.44 -9.73 -0.11
CA LEU A 167 -18.82 -9.66 1.30
C LEU A 167 -19.23 -11.04 1.82
N SER A 168 -18.39 -11.64 2.65
CA SER A 168 -18.64 -12.95 3.24
C SER A 168 -18.96 -12.87 4.73
N ASP A 169 -19.70 -13.85 5.21
CA ASP A 169 -20.12 -13.97 6.61
C ASP A 169 -18.91 -14.12 7.56
N ALA A 170 -17.79 -14.65 7.05
CA ALA A 170 -16.52 -14.75 7.79
C ALA A 170 -15.85 -13.39 8.08
N MET A 171 -16.25 -12.31 7.38
CA MET A 171 -15.74 -10.96 7.61
C MET A 171 -16.52 -10.22 8.70
N VAL A 172 -17.65 -10.79 9.15
CA VAL A 172 -18.59 -10.13 10.06
C VAL A 172 -18.38 -10.63 11.48
N THR A 173 -18.27 -9.67 12.40
CA THR A 173 -18.32 -9.94 13.84
C THR A 173 -19.37 -9.04 14.47
N VAL A 174 -19.98 -9.54 15.55
CA VAL A 174 -20.89 -8.74 16.39
C VAL A 174 -20.44 -8.86 17.84
N SER A 175 -20.41 -7.74 18.54
CA SER A 175 -20.12 -7.66 19.97
C SER A 175 -21.23 -6.89 20.65
N TYR A 176 -21.83 -7.48 21.68
CA TYR A 176 -22.85 -6.80 22.47
C TYR A 176 -22.18 -6.02 23.59
N THR A 177 -22.48 -4.73 23.70
CA THR A 177 -21.96 -3.87 24.77
C THR A 177 -22.87 -3.89 26.00
N ASP A 178 -24.16 -4.12 25.77
CA ASP A 178 -25.19 -4.35 26.78
C ASP A 178 -26.35 -5.15 26.14
N GLU A 179 -27.47 -5.31 26.85
CA GLU A 179 -28.62 -6.10 26.35
C GLU A 179 -29.37 -5.44 25.18
N GLN A 180 -29.19 -4.13 24.98
CA GLN A 180 -29.89 -3.31 23.99
C GLN A 180 -28.94 -2.66 22.98
N SER A 181 -27.64 -2.95 23.05
CA SER A 181 -26.63 -2.30 22.20
C SER A 181 -25.66 -3.32 21.63
N ALA A 182 -25.31 -3.15 20.36
CA ALA A 182 -24.39 -4.02 19.65
C ALA A 182 -23.50 -3.23 18.69
N VAL A 183 -22.26 -3.67 18.57
CA VAL A 183 -21.30 -3.20 17.58
C VAL A 183 -21.09 -4.31 16.56
N VAL A 184 -21.41 -4.04 15.29
CA VAL A 184 -21.15 -4.93 14.15
C VAL A 184 -19.94 -4.42 13.40
N ARG A 185 -18.99 -5.30 13.11
CA ARG A 185 -17.80 -4.97 12.29
C ARG A 185 -17.75 -5.86 11.07
N ILE A 186 -17.53 -5.26 9.91
CA ILE A 186 -17.27 -5.95 8.65
C ILE A 186 -15.85 -5.59 8.23
N SER A 187 -14.95 -6.55 8.37
CA SER A 187 -13.50 -6.33 8.24
C SER A 187 -13.01 -6.55 6.82
N GLY A 188 -11.84 -6.02 6.48
CA GLY A 188 -11.17 -6.32 5.20
C GLY A 188 -11.74 -5.56 4.01
N ILE A 189 -12.38 -4.42 4.25
CA ILE A 189 -12.94 -3.55 3.22
C ILE A 189 -11.91 -2.47 2.88
N PRO A 190 -11.71 -2.09 1.61
CA PRO A 190 -10.80 -0.99 1.28
C PRO A 190 -11.19 0.29 2.03
N SER A 191 -10.22 0.92 2.71
CA SER A 191 -10.48 2.02 3.64
C SER A 191 -10.76 3.36 2.96
N ALA A 192 -10.48 3.47 1.66
CA ALA A 192 -10.59 4.69 0.87
C ALA A 192 -12.03 5.03 0.41
N ILE A 193 -13.05 4.50 1.07
CA ILE A 193 -14.47 4.78 0.75
C ILE A 193 -14.73 6.28 0.93
N LYS A 194 -15.42 6.87 -0.03
CA LYS A 194 -15.88 8.26 0.05
C LYS A 194 -17.29 8.30 0.63
N TYR A 195 -17.42 8.97 1.77
CA TYR A 195 -18.69 9.22 2.45
C TYR A 195 -18.72 10.66 3.02
N PRO A 196 -19.86 11.36 2.93
CA PRO A 196 -21.12 10.96 2.27
C PRO A 196 -21.03 10.94 0.73
N SER A 197 -21.67 9.96 0.09
CA SER A 197 -21.87 9.88 -1.36
C SER A 197 -23.18 9.14 -1.65
N ALA A 198 -23.96 9.61 -2.63
CA ALA A 198 -25.19 8.95 -3.07
C ALA A 198 -24.94 7.55 -3.65
N SER A 199 -23.70 7.27 -4.08
CA SER A 199 -23.29 5.95 -4.60
C SER A 199 -22.81 4.99 -3.51
N THR A 200 -22.67 5.46 -2.25
CA THR A 200 -22.46 4.59 -1.09
C THR A 200 -23.82 4.33 -0.45
N ILE A 201 -24.37 3.13 -0.68
CA ILE A 201 -25.73 2.76 -0.28
C ILE A 201 -25.62 1.68 0.79
N ILE A 202 -25.86 2.09 2.04
CA ILE A 202 -25.94 1.23 3.21
C ILE A 202 -27.25 1.54 3.92
N SER A 203 -28.04 0.52 4.23
CA SER A 203 -29.25 0.64 5.03
C SER A 203 -29.15 -0.21 6.30
N MET A 204 -29.81 0.27 7.35
CA MET A 204 -29.86 -0.37 8.66
C MET A 204 -31.32 -0.45 9.08
N GLN A 205 -31.76 -1.60 9.60
CA GLN A 205 -33.15 -1.83 10.01
C GLN A 205 -33.19 -2.41 11.43
N GLY A 206 -34.27 -2.14 12.16
CA GLY A 206 -34.62 -2.80 13.42
C GLY A 206 -34.22 -2.03 14.67
N SER A 207 -33.31 -1.07 14.58
CA SER A 207 -32.94 -0.16 15.69
C SER A 207 -32.21 1.08 15.16
N PRO A 208 -32.19 2.19 15.93
CA PRO A 208 -31.27 3.30 15.67
C PRO A 208 -29.82 2.82 15.54
N ALA A 209 -29.14 3.29 14.51
CA ALA A 209 -27.76 2.90 14.23
C ALA A 209 -26.95 4.02 13.60
N THR A 210 -25.67 4.06 13.94
CA THR A 210 -24.66 4.89 13.28
C THR A 210 -23.59 3.99 12.66
N TRP A 211 -22.84 4.51 11.70
CA TRP A 211 -21.71 3.77 11.15
C TRP A 211 -20.53 4.68 10.82
N LYS A 212 -19.34 4.08 10.79
CA LYS A 212 -18.08 4.72 10.43
C LYS A 212 -17.12 3.71 9.81
N ILE A 213 -16.02 4.21 9.25
CA ILE A 213 -14.90 3.39 8.81
C ILE A 213 -13.77 3.55 9.83
N GLU A 214 -13.27 2.43 10.34
CA GLU A 214 -12.06 2.41 11.14
C GLU A 214 -10.88 1.93 10.29
N PRO A 215 -9.76 2.69 10.23
CA PRO A 215 -8.58 2.25 9.50
C PRO A 215 -8.02 0.96 10.09
N GLY A 216 -7.73 -0.01 9.23
CA GLY A 216 -7.04 -1.26 9.58
C GLY A 216 -5.57 -1.24 9.18
N ALA A 217 -4.99 -2.42 9.03
CA ALA A 217 -3.63 -2.56 8.52
C ALA A 217 -3.58 -2.30 6.99
N GLY A 218 -2.72 -1.37 6.58
CA GLY A 218 -2.50 -1.07 5.16
C GLY A 218 -3.66 -0.31 4.52
N GLN A 219 -4.18 -0.83 3.40
CA GLN A 219 -5.24 -0.19 2.59
C GLN A 219 -6.64 -0.73 2.90
N LEU A 220 -6.76 -1.66 3.86
CA LEU A 220 -8.01 -2.22 4.32
C LEU A 220 -8.41 -1.63 5.67
N GLY A 221 -9.68 -1.71 6.00
CA GLY A 221 -10.26 -1.28 7.26
C GLY A 221 -11.59 -1.98 7.54
N ASP A 222 -12.26 -1.48 8.58
CA ASP A 222 -13.49 -2.06 9.08
C ASP A 222 -14.65 -1.08 8.88
N LEU A 223 -15.76 -1.57 8.33
CA LEU A 223 -17.05 -0.89 8.45
C LEU A 223 -17.64 -1.25 9.81
N VAL A 224 -17.81 -0.23 10.65
CA VAL A 224 -18.28 -0.38 12.04
C VAL A 224 -19.65 0.24 12.18
N PHE A 225 -20.62 -0.56 12.59
CA PHE A 225 -22.00 -0.16 12.85
C PHE A 225 -22.26 -0.25 14.34
N THR A 226 -22.85 0.79 14.92
CA THR A 226 -23.23 0.83 16.34
C THR A 226 -24.73 0.96 16.43
N PHE A 227 -25.38 -0.09 16.93
CA PHE A 227 -26.82 -0.19 17.17
C PHE A 227 -27.12 0.08 18.65
N THR A 228 -28.19 0.82 18.91
CA THR A 228 -28.67 1.14 20.27
C THR A 228 -30.18 0.97 20.36
N GLY A 229 -30.72 0.62 21.52
CA GLY A 229 -32.16 0.45 21.71
C GLY A 229 -32.73 -0.79 21.02
N ILE A 230 -31.92 -1.84 20.90
CA ILE A 230 -32.32 -3.15 20.36
C ILE A 230 -33.39 -3.75 21.27
N GLN A 231 -34.56 -4.02 20.70
CA GLN A 231 -35.66 -4.63 21.45
C GLN A 231 -35.28 -6.05 21.91
N SER A 232 -35.79 -6.44 23.08
CA SER A 232 -35.49 -7.73 23.71
C SER A 232 -35.83 -8.93 22.82
N ASN A 233 -36.87 -8.84 22.00
CA ASN A 233 -37.26 -9.81 20.96
C ASN A 233 -37.03 -9.28 19.53
N GLY A 234 -36.21 -8.24 19.37
CA GLY A 234 -35.92 -7.62 18.08
C GLY A 234 -34.84 -8.33 17.28
N SER A 235 -34.90 -8.13 15.97
CA SER A 235 -33.81 -8.40 15.03
C SER A 235 -33.36 -7.10 14.40
N PHE A 236 -32.09 -7.00 14.05
CA PHE A 236 -31.55 -5.86 13.31
C PHE A 236 -30.71 -6.32 12.14
N ASN A 237 -30.66 -5.50 11.09
CA ASN A 237 -30.01 -5.84 9.83
C ASN A 237 -29.05 -4.73 9.38
N VAL A 238 -27.97 -5.11 8.72
CA VAL A 238 -27.12 -4.24 7.90
C VAL A 238 -27.22 -4.72 6.46
N THR A 239 -27.66 -3.87 5.55
CA THR A 239 -27.67 -4.15 4.10
C THR A 239 -26.71 -3.22 3.39
N ILE A 240 -25.77 -3.80 2.65
CA ILE A 240 -24.80 -3.06 1.84
C ILE A 240 -25.11 -3.33 0.38
N SER A 241 -25.50 -2.28 -0.34
CA SER A 241 -25.78 -2.36 -1.78
C SER A 241 -24.56 -1.95 -2.60
N SER A 242 -23.88 -0.86 -2.20
CA SER A 242 -22.68 -0.38 -2.89
C SER A 242 -21.77 0.46 -1.99
N LEU A 243 -20.47 0.45 -2.30
CA LEU A 243 -19.46 1.30 -1.66
C LEU A 243 -18.69 2.07 -2.71
N PHE A 244 -18.71 3.40 -2.65
CA PHE A 244 -18.08 4.29 -3.62
C PHE A 244 -16.71 4.79 -3.16
N TYR A 245 -15.73 4.80 -4.06
CA TYR A 245 -14.33 5.13 -3.73
C TYR A 245 -13.85 6.46 -4.30
N GLY A 246 -14.71 7.21 -4.97
CA GLY A 246 -14.41 8.51 -5.57
C GLY A 246 -14.48 8.51 -7.09
N GLU A 247 -14.53 9.72 -7.66
CA GLU A 247 -14.49 9.90 -9.11
C GLU A 247 -13.20 9.30 -9.70
N GLY A 248 -13.34 8.62 -10.84
CA GLY A 248 -12.26 7.85 -11.45
C GLY A 248 -11.91 6.52 -10.75
N ARG A 249 -12.43 6.27 -9.54
CA ARG A 249 -12.22 5.02 -8.79
C ARG A 249 -13.43 4.09 -8.78
N GLY A 250 -14.62 4.56 -9.10
CA GLY A 250 -15.82 3.71 -9.22
C GLY A 250 -16.44 3.25 -7.90
N ALA A 251 -17.35 2.29 -7.99
CA ALA A 251 -18.10 1.72 -6.86
C ALA A 251 -18.11 0.19 -6.93
N LEU A 252 -17.98 -0.46 -5.77
CA LEU A 252 -18.23 -1.89 -5.64
C LEU A 252 -19.72 -2.12 -5.40
N HIS A 253 -20.31 -3.09 -6.09
CA HIS A 253 -21.73 -3.42 -6.02
C HIS A 253 -21.92 -4.81 -5.41
N PHE A 254 -22.63 -4.87 -4.29
CA PHE A 254 -22.78 -6.07 -3.45
C PHE A 254 -24.17 -6.70 -3.54
N ASN A 255 -24.99 -6.32 -4.52
CA ASN A 255 -26.32 -6.89 -4.77
C ASN A 255 -27.22 -6.97 -3.52
N ASN A 256 -27.21 -5.91 -2.70
CA ASN A 256 -27.98 -5.83 -1.45
C ASN A 256 -27.63 -6.94 -0.44
N LYS A 257 -26.34 -7.30 -0.32
CA LYS A 257 -25.87 -8.23 0.71
C LYS A 257 -26.34 -7.76 2.09
N THR A 258 -27.12 -8.62 2.74
CA THR A 258 -27.76 -8.33 4.03
C THR A 258 -27.21 -9.27 5.10
N PHE A 259 -26.86 -8.69 6.25
CA PHE A 259 -26.44 -9.40 7.45
C PHE A 259 -27.50 -9.19 8.52
N SER A 260 -28.04 -10.29 9.04
CA SER A 260 -29.11 -10.29 10.03
C SER A 260 -28.61 -10.73 11.40
N PHE A 261 -29.04 -10.01 12.42
CA PHE A 261 -28.62 -10.21 13.80
C PHE A 261 -29.83 -10.30 14.73
N LYS A 262 -29.66 -10.97 15.86
CA LYS A 262 -30.66 -11.09 16.93
C LYS A 262 -30.25 -10.27 18.13
N SER A 263 -31.19 -9.90 19.00
CA SER A 263 -30.85 -9.30 20.29
C SER A 263 -30.03 -10.28 21.16
N LEU A 264 -29.25 -9.75 22.10
CA LEU A 264 -28.51 -10.59 23.05
C LEU A 264 -29.46 -11.50 23.84
N LEU A 265 -30.62 -10.98 24.25
CA LEU A 265 -31.60 -11.75 25.01
C LEU A 265 -32.16 -12.94 24.20
N GLN A 266 -32.43 -12.75 22.90
CA GLN A 266 -32.80 -13.86 22.04
C GLN A 266 -31.68 -14.89 21.91
N LEU A 267 -30.42 -14.46 21.80
CA LEU A 267 -29.30 -15.38 21.72
C LEU A 267 -29.09 -16.18 23.01
N LYS A 268 -29.31 -15.56 24.19
CA LYS A 268 -29.26 -16.24 25.50
C LYS A 268 -30.30 -17.37 25.65
N SER A 269 -31.35 -17.42 24.82
CA SER A 269 -32.28 -18.56 24.78
C SER A 269 -31.65 -19.84 24.23
N ASN A 270 -30.54 -19.74 23.49
CA ASN A 270 -29.76 -20.90 23.05
C ASN A 270 -28.80 -21.32 24.18
N SER A 271 -28.96 -22.55 24.68
CA SER A 271 -28.17 -23.06 25.82
C SER A 271 -26.67 -23.05 25.57
N ASP A 272 -26.24 -23.37 24.34
CA ASP A 272 -24.83 -23.48 23.99
C ASP A 272 -24.16 -22.11 23.92
N PHE A 273 -24.86 -21.14 23.35
CA PHE A 273 -24.44 -19.74 23.33
C PHE A 273 -24.37 -19.16 24.74
N ASN A 274 -25.41 -19.39 25.55
CA ASN A 274 -25.47 -18.86 26.90
C ASN A 274 -24.34 -19.44 27.77
N GLN A 275 -24.04 -20.74 27.61
CA GLN A 275 -22.91 -21.36 28.30
C GLN A 275 -21.57 -20.80 27.81
N LEU A 276 -21.39 -20.59 26.50
CA LEU A 276 -20.19 -19.97 25.94
C LEU A 276 -19.99 -18.55 26.49
N LEU A 277 -21.04 -17.73 26.49
CA LEU A 277 -21.02 -16.38 27.05
C LEU A 277 -20.60 -16.40 28.52
N HIS A 278 -21.22 -17.26 29.32
CA HIS A 278 -20.87 -17.45 30.72
C HIS A 278 -19.40 -17.86 30.91
N ASP A 279 -18.89 -18.82 30.13
CA ASP A 279 -17.49 -19.26 30.22
C ASP A 279 -16.51 -18.13 29.88
N VAL A 280 -16.81 -17.30 28.87
CA VAL A 280 -16.02 -16.11 28.51
C VAL A 280 -16.02 -15.09 29.64
N GLU A 281 -17.20 -14.75 30.19
CA GLU A 281 -17.33 -13.80 31.30
C GLU A 281 -16.58 -14.29 32.54
N LYS A 282 -16.70 -15.58 32.85
CA LYS A 282 -16.00 -16.21 33.97
C LYS A 282 -14.49 -16.11 33.79
N LEU A 283 -13.95 -16.41 32.59
CA LEU A 283 -12.52 -16.28 32.30
C LEU A 283 -12.00 -14.84 32.41
N LYS A 284 -12.79 -13.84 32.03
CA LYS A 284 -12.44 -12.42 32.23
C LYS A 284 -12.26 -12.08 33.71
N GLN A 285 -13.05 -12.70 34.59
CA GLN A 285 -12.96 -12.51 36.05
C GLN A 285 -11.80 -13.27 36.68
N VAL A 286 -11.28 -14.34 36.06
CA VAL A 286 -10.13 -15.10 36.59
C VAL A 286 -8.86 -14.26 36.71
N GLU A 287 -8.72 -13.22 35.90
CA GLU A 287 -7.62 -12.26 36.05
C GLU A 287 -7.71 -11.48 37.38
N ALA A 288 -8.91 -11.28 37.91
CA ALA A 288 -9.16 -10.60 39.18
C ALA A 288 -9.06 -11.53 40.39
N ASP A 289 -9.51 -12.78 40.29
CA ASP A 289 -9.81 -13.64 41.46
C ASP A 289 -8.71 -14.64 41.88
N GLN A 290 -7.43 -14.37 41.59
CA GLN A 290 -6.25 -15.10 42.10
C GLN A 290 -6.43 -16.61 42.44
N GLY A 291 -6.74 -17.43 41.44
CA GLY A 291 -6.28 -18.84 41.44
C GLY A 291 -7.17 -19.92 42.06
N LYS A 292 -8.50 -19.81 42.04
CA LYS A 292 -9.41 -20.89 42.49
C LYS A 292 -10.05 -21.75 41.38
N TRP A 293 -9.48 -21.80 40.19
CA TRP A 293 -9.96 -22.73 39.16
C TRP A 293 -9.17 -24.04 39.24
N PHE A 294 -9.77 -25.03 39.92
CA PHE A 294 -9.25 -26.38 40.05
C PHE A 294 -9.11 -27.08 38.69
N THR A 295 -8.28 -28.11 38.63
CA THR A 295 -8.04 -28.97 37.44
C THR A 295 -9.33 -29.47 36.79
N THR A 296 -10.33 -29.85 37.58
CA THR A 296 -11.63 -30.34 37.09
C THR A 296 -12.38 -29.31 36.23
N GLU A 297 -12.33 -28.03 36.60
CA GLU A 297 -12.99 -26.99 35.81
C GLU A 297 -12.21 -26.70 34.51
N ASN A 298 -10.88 -26.83 34.54
CA ASN A 298 -10.06 -26.70 33.33
C ASN A 298 -10.34 -27.82 32.31
N ASP A 299 -10.50 -29.06 32.77
CA ASP A 299 -10.85 -30.20 31.91
C ASP A 299 -12.24 -30.02 31.30
N ALA A 300 -13.22 -29.62 32.13
CA ALA A 300 -14.57 -29.33 31.68
C ALA A 300 -14.60 -28.18 30.65
N LEU A 301 -13.86 -27.10 30.90
CA LEU A 301 -13.71 -25.99 29.96
C LEU A 301 -13.04 -26.43 28.65
N THR A 302 -12.06 -27.32 28.71
CA THR A 302 -11.40 -27.87 27.51
C THR A 302 -12.37 -28.70 26.67
N ALA A 303 -13.19 -29.56 27.30
CA ALA A 303 -14.22 -30.31 26.61
C ALA A 303 -15.29 -29.39 25.97
N ARG A 304 -15.71 -28.34 26.69
CA ARG A 304 -16.65 -27.34 26.17
C ARG A 304 -16.04 -26.53 25.02
N ALA A 305 -14.78 -26.14 25.09
CA ALA A 305 -14.08 -25.44 24.01
C ALA A 305 -14.03 -26.25 22.70
N ILE A 306 -13.80 -27.57 22.79
CA ILE A 306 -13.86 -28.46 21.61
C ILE A 306 -15.28 -28.46 21.02
N ARG A 307 -16.32 -28.53 21.87
CA ARG A 307 -17.71 -28.45 21.42
C ARG A 307 -18.04 -27.10 20.78
N TYR A 308 -17.57 -25.99 21.36
CA TYR A 308 -17.75 -24.66 20.77
C TYR A 308 -17.05 -24.55 19.41
N GLU A 309 -15.88 -25.16 19.23
CA GLU A 309 -15.25 -25.19 17.92
C GLU A 309 -16.08 -25.96 16.89
N SER A 310 -16.64 -27.10 17.27
CA SER A 310 -17.51 -27.88 16.40
C SER A 310 -18.82 -27.15 16.04
N LEU A 311 -19.35 -26.31 16.93
CA LEU A 311 -20.61 -25.60 16.71
C LEU A 311 -20.42 -24.24 16.05
N PHE A 312 -19.44 -23.47 16.53
CA PHE A 312 -19.26 -22.04 16.27
C PHE A 312 -17.89 -21.70 15.65
N GLY A 313 -17.02 -22.68 15.42
CA GLY A 313 -15.78 -22.48 14.65
C GLY A 313 -16.06 -22.17 13.18
N LYS A 314 -15.00 -21.88 12.41
CA LYS A 314 -15.09 -21.45 11.00
C LYS A 314 -15.92 -22.38 10.09
N ASN A 315 -15.95 -23.68 10.42
CA ASN A 315 -16.71 -24.70 9.70
C ASN A 315 -17.79 -25.35 10.60
N GLY A 316 -18.19 -24.67 11.68
CA GLY A 316 -19.14 -25.20 12.65
C GLY A 316 -20.55 -25.32 12.08
N THR A 317 -21.33 -26.26 12.61
CA THR A 317 -22.69 -26.56 12.14
C THR A 317 -23.66 -25.38 12.28
N THR A 318 -23.39 -24.44 13.18
CA THR A 318 -24.21 -23.24 13.39
C THR A 318 -24.00 -22.20 12.29
N ALA A 319 -22.81 -22.16 11.67
CA ALA A 319 -22.51 -21.23 10.59
C ALA A 319 -23.48 -21.39 9.40
N GLN A 320 -23.91 -22.63 9.15
CA GLN A 320 -24.80 -22.96 8.04
C GLN A 320 -26.28 -22.81 8.39
N SER A 321 -26.66 -23.07 9.65
CA SER A 321 -28.07 -23.16 10.06
C SER A 321 -28.63 -21.89 10.70
N ASN A 322 -27.78 -21.04 11.30
CA ASN A 322 -28.21 -19.82 11.97
C ASN A 322 -27.09 -18.75 11.96
N PRO A 323 -26.93 -18.00 10.84
CA PRO A 323 -25.89 -16.99 10.69
C PRO A 323 -25.89 -15.93 11.80
N SER A 324 -27.06 -15.50 12.27
CA SER A 324 -27.20 -14.51 13.34
C SER A 324 -26.60 -14.97 14.67
N LEU A 325 -26.79 -16.25 15.00
CA LEU A 325 -26.15 -16.86 16.17
C LEU A 325 -24.65 -17.06 15.93
N TYR A 326 -24.27 -17.50 14.73
CA TYR A 326 -22.88 -17.72 14.36
C TYR A 326 -22.02 -16.47 14.52
N TYR A 327 -22.45 -15.29 14.06
CA TYR A 327 -21.65 -14.06 14.16
C TYR A 327 -21.24 -13.74 15.60
N ALA A 328 -22.17 -13.89 16.55
CA ALA A 328 -21.93 -13.61 17.96
C ALA A 328 -21.10 -14.74 18.60
N ALA A 329 -21.47 -15.99 18.34
CA ALA A 329 -20.84 -17.15 18.96
C ALA A 329 -19.40 -17.36 18.47
N HIS A 330 -19.12 -17.14 17.18
CA HIS A 330 -17.78 -17.26 16.61
C HIS A 330 -16.83 -16.22 17.23
N GLN A 331 -17.28 -14.98 17.42
CA GLN A 331 -16.49 -13.95 18.09
C GLN A 331 -16.19 -14.31 19.55
N LEU A 332 -17.20 -14.74 20.31
CA LEU A 332 -17.03 -15.19 21.69
C LEU A 332 -16.12 -16.42 21.79
N ASN A 333 -16.21 -17.37 20.85
CA ASN A 333 -15.33 -18.54 20.81
C ASN A 333 -13.87 -18.16 20.54
N ASN A 334 -13.61 -17.18 19.66
CA ASN A 334 -12.25 -16.67 19.46
C ASN A 334 -11.71 -15.97 20.71
N GLU A 335 -12.55 -15.18 21.40
CA GLU A 335 -12.19 -14.57 22.68
C GLU A 335 -11.90 -15.64 23.75
N LEU A 336 -12.74 -16.67 23.85
CA LEU A 336 -12.54 -17.81 24.74
C LEU A 336 -11.17 -18.47 24.52
N LYS A 337 -10.78 -18.74 23.27
CA LYS A 337 -9.47 -19.35 22.94
C LYS A 337 -8.31 -18.50 23.44
N VAL A 338 -8.37 -17.18 23.25
CA VAL A 338 -7.32 -16.25 23.71
C VAL A 338 -7.25 -16.22 25.23
N LEU A 339 -8.40 -16.07 25.90
CA LEU A 339 -8.48 -16.04 27.36
C LEU A 339 -8.04 -17.37 27.97
N LYS A 340 -8.49 -18.49 27.42
CA LYS A 340 -8.10 -19.83 27.87
C LYS A 340 -6.60 -20.04 27.70
N LYS A 341 -6.01 -19.69 26.55
CA LYS A 341 -4.56 -19.79 26.37
C LYS A 341 -3.80 -18.98 27.42
N LYS A 342 -4.23 -17.74 27.70
CA LYS A 342 -3.62 -16.90 28.75
C LYS A 342 -3.74 -17.53 30.14
N TYR A 343 -4.90 -18.13 30.43
CA TYR A 343 -5.16 -18.86 31.67
C TYR A 343 -4.25 -20.10 31.81
N ASP A 344 -4.22 -20.96 30.80
CA ASP A 344 -3.37 -22.17 30.75
C ASP A 344 -1.89 -21.80 30.91
N ASP A 345 -1.44 -20.77 30.18
CA ASP A 345 -0.06 -20.25 30.23
C ASP A 345 0.32 -19.76 31.64
N LYS A 346 -0.64 -19.32 32.46
CA LYS A 346 -0.41 -18.76 33.79
C LYS A 346 -0.41 -19.80 34.90
N TYR A 347 -1.23 -20.85 34.80
CA TYR A 347 -1.50 -21.76 35.92
C TYR A 347 -1.11 -23.22 35.66
N PHE A 348 -0.81 -23.62 34.43
CA PHE A 348 -0.55 -25.03 34.06
C PHE A 348 0.75 -25.24 33.27
N LYS A 349 1.70 -24.29 33.33
CA LYS A 349 3.03 -24.41 32.74
C LYS A 349 4.08 -24.93 33.71
#